data_AF-A0A1A2CU97-F1
#
_entry.id   AF-A0A1A2CU97-F1
#
_cell.length_a   1.000
_cell.length_b   1.000
_cell.length_c   1.000
_cell.angle_alpha   90.00
_cell.angle_beta   90.00
_cell.angle_gamma   90.00
#
_symmetry.space_group_name_H-M   'P 1'
#
loop_
_entity.id
_entity.type
_entity.pdbx_description
1 polymer ?
#
loop_
_entity_poly.entity_id
_entity_poly.type
_entity_poly.pdbx_seq_one_letter_code
_entity_poly.pdbx_strand_id
1 'polypeptide(L)'
;MRLQFDACDDGAYHDARDGLLDELDGRLGMPDRKRAEVLGDVEFFLDWRYRDSSGVLDDFTPGDIAEFLLEWCPHRLRGNPDAAEPLCNAVGIYVDFMAATGRLIGGVDRAARLKRMADDLAPTVRAEMRDPTPVSWDEDDERNENLQAAMAEVEEKYGRGPVEAPEPYELPFVYIPPPVAEVEAAADAAELLAKLDALRDYLDTDGKQLTGKGNLKLADGRALVELLDTGDEMDPQIGDKTWRTPSTANLPQLNLILDLAKEAGAVRVRQRRLVPVKAWAGRPKVQRAAALFAAIVELGPLESLYSGRIWFLDELHQLLDDGIVHWLAPMLADETAELPFESLLDWARSVATRQLASYAPERTEYLDRFTQRDMSRIFEVLVDAGVVRWADRVEVSERFGRSYWTGGTVTLTALGRDVLPDYLDRAGYVLRRADRIADRDGGALIDAMLAAAEAQQEGLVANWQADRPAVERVQMLTEAIAASSTAETRMMGFVALDRFDIEVTEPLVRQLLDSPVAGHAALWLIQHDRAAPELLGGFIDMAVLVDVLSGTLESPDELCRFFTGLTEPFRLLEEMWRHPAPETALVLDALGRHLPDHALAKAARKAAVRHRSWLANCG
;
A
#
# COMPACT_ATOMS: atom_id res chain seq x y z
N MET A 1 -10.21 -44.09 -16.81
CA MET A 1 -10.29 -42.70 -16.33
C MET A 1 -11.69 -42.49 -15.80
N ARG A 2 -11.83 -41.93 -14.58
CA ARG A 2 -13.12 -41.51 -14.02
C ARG A 2 -13.60 -40.28 -14.81
N LEU A 3 -14.90 -40.20 -15.11
CA LEU A 3 -15.48 -39.13 -15.94
C LEU A 3 -16.74 -38.50 -15.33
N GLN A 4 -17.06 -38.89 -14.09
CA GLN A 4 -18.21 -38.42 -13.33
C GLN A 4 -17.73 -37.99 -11.95
N PHE A 5 -18.02 -36.75 -11.60
CA PHE A 5 -17.49 -36.08 -10.42
C PHE A 5 -18.62 -35.37 -9.68
N ASP A 6 -18.63 -35.52 -8.37
CA ASP A 6 -19.49 -34.71 -7.51
C ASP A 6 -18.76 -33.39 -7.17
N ALA A 7 -19.50 -32.41 -6.66
CA ALA A 7 -18.97 -31.07 -6.33
C ALA A 7 -17.83 -31.04 -5.30
N CYS A 8 -17.45 -32.18 -4.69
CA CYS A 8 -16.34 -32.29 -3.72
C CYS A 8 -15.13 -33.07 -4.27
N ASP A 9 -15.13 -33.44 -5.55
CA ASP A 9 -14.09 -34.27 -6.19
C ASP A 9 -12.97 -33.45 -6.90
N ASP A 10 -12.69 -32.21 -6.49
CA ASP A 10 -11.82 -31.25 -7.21
C ASP A 10 -10.50 -31.85 -7.71
N GLY A 11 -9.74 -32.50 -6.83
CA GLY A 11 -8.46 -33.09 -7.20
C GLY A 11 -8.60 -34.21 -8.24
N ALA A 12 -9.61 -35.07 -8.11
CA ALA A 12 -9.86 -36.16 -9.04
C ALA A 12 -10.40 -35.65 -10.39
N TYR A 13 -11.16 -34.55 -10.36
CA TYR A 13 -11.62 -33.85 -11.56
C TYR A 13 -10.44 -33.24 -12.32
N HIS A 14 -9.57 -32.48 -11.64
CA HIS A 14 -8.41 -31.83 -12.27
C HIS A 14 -7.46 -32.86 -12.90
N ASP A 15 -7.16 -33.96 -12.20
CA ASP A 15 -6.35 -35.05 -12.75
C ASP A 15 -6.96 -35.64 -14.03
N ALA A 16 -8.29 -35.81 -14.07
CA ALA A 16 -8.99 -36.36 -15.23
C ALA A 16 -9.12 -35.35 -16.38
N ARG A 17 -9.37 -34.09 -16.08
CA ARG A 17 -9.45 -32.99 -17.05
C ARG A 17 -8.10 -32.78 -17.73
N ASP A 18 -7.02 -32.69 -16.95
CA ASP A 18 -5.67 -32.49 -17.48
C ASP A 18 -5.24 -33.71 -18.31
N GLY A 19 -5.57 -34.93 -17.86
CA GLY A 19 -5.36 -36.15 -18.65
C GLY A 19 -6.16 -36.18 -19.96
N LEU A 20 -7.39 -35.67 -19.98
CA LEU A 20 -8.19 -35.53 -21.20
C LEU A 20 -7.59 -34.50 -22.16
N LEU A 21 -7.12 -33.37 -21.65
CA LEU A 21 -6.51 -32.30 -22.43
C LEU A 21 -5.16 -32.73 -23.03
N ASP A 22 -4.32 -33.44 -22.27
CA ASP A 22 -3.07 -34.03 -22.74
C ASP A 22 -3.30 -35.06 -23.86
N GLU A 23 -4.30 -35.92 -23.71
CA GLU A 23 -4.67 -36.88 -24.75
C GLU A 23 -5.24 -36.22 -26.01
N LEU A 24 -6.01 -35.14 -25.84
CA LEU A 24 -6.56 -34.34 -26.94
C LEU A 24 -5.42 -33.59 -27.67
N ASP A 25 -4.50 -32.97 -26.94
CA ASP A 25 -3.32 -32.27 -27.48
C ASP A 25 -2.53 -33.18 -28.44
N GLY A 26 -2.25 -34.42 -28.01
CA GLY A 26 -1.53 -35.41 -28.82
C GLY A 26 -2.25 -35.86 -30.09
N ARG A 27 -3.56 -35.59 -30.24
CA ARG A 27 -4.37 -35.97 -31.40
C ARG A 27 -4.68 -34.81 -32.33
N LEU A 28 -4.48 -33.57 -31.90
CA LEU A 28 -4.77 -32.38 -32.70
C LEU A 28 -3.66 -32.11 -33.72
N GLY A 29 -3.91 -32.42 -34.99
CA GLY A 29 -3.04 -32.12 -36.13
C GLY A 29 -3.00 -30.63 -36.54
N MET A 30 -3.02 -29.72 -35.56
CA MET A 30 -3.12 -28.27 -35.75
C MET A 30 -1.82 -27.54 -35.32
N PRO A 31 -1.56 -26.31 -35.79
CA PRO A 31 -0.47 -25.48 -35.27
C PRO A 31 -0.64 -25.17 -33.77
N ASP A 32 0.45 -25.16 -33.00
CA ASP A 32 0.45 -25.08 -31.53
C ASP A 32 -0.40 -23.93 -30.97
N ARG A 33 -0.40 -22.76 -31.61
CA ARG A 33 -1.25 -21.63 -31.18
C ARG A 33 -2.74 -21.96 -31.24
N LYS A 34 -3.20 -22.48 -32.40
CA LYS A 34 -4.60 -22.87 -32.58
C LYS A 34 -4.96 -24.07 -31.69
N ARG A 35 -3.98 -24.92 -31.43
CA ARG A 35 -4.13 -26.06 -30.52
C ARG A 35 -4.32 -25.58 -29.08
N ALA A 36 -3.51 -24.66 -28.59
CA ALA A 36 -3.62 -24.07 -27.26
C ALA A 36 -4.94 -23.28 -27.09
N GLU A 37 -5.35 -22.52 -28.11
CA GLU A 37 -6.66 -21.84 -28.12
C GLU A 37 -7.82 -22.86 -28.00
N VAL A 38 -7.79 -23.94 -28.79
CA VAL A 38 -8.78 -25.03 -28.70
C VAL A 38 -8.75 -25.73 -27.33
N LEU A 39 -7.57 -26.03 -26.80
CA LEU A 39 -7.45 -26.70 -25.49
C LEU A 39 -7.96 -25.82 -24.35
N GLY A 40 -7.70 -24.51 -24.39
CA GLY A 40 -8.25 -23.56 -23.43
C GLY A 40 -9.77 -23.46 -23.50
N ASP A 41 -10.34 -23.44 -24.70
CA ASP A 41 -11.81 -23.42 -24.88
C ASP A 41 -12.45 -24.75 -24.44
N VAL A 42 -11.76 -25.88 -24.63
CA VAL A 42 -12.20 -27.19 -24.12
C VAL A 42 -12.09 -27.25 -22.59
N GLU A 43 -10.99 -26.77 -22.02
CA GLU A 43 -10.84 -26.64 -20.56
C GLU A 43 -11.97 -25.81 -19.97
N PHE A 44 -12.28 -24.66 -20.59
CA PHE A 44 -13.37 -23.79 -20.20
C PHE A 44 -14.74 -24.48 -20.22
N PHE A 45 -15.02 -25.29 -21.26
CA PHE A 45 -16.24 -26.09 -21.36
C PHE A 45 -16.32 -27.18 -20.28
N LEU A 46 -15.20 -27.84 -19.97
CA LEU A 46 -15.16 -28.87 -18.94
C LEU A 46 -15.28 -28.28 -17.54
N ASP A 47 -14.69 -27.12 -17.30
CA ASP A 47 -14.77 -26.41 -16.02
C ASP A 47 -16.22 -25.98 -15.75
N TRP A 48 -16.91 -25.45 -16.75
CA TRP A 48 -18.35 -25.19 -16.68
C TRP A 48 -19.12 -26.47 -16.36
N ARG A 49 -18.87 -27.56 -17.10
CA ARG A 49 -19.59 -28.82 -16.92
C ARG A 49 -19.47 -29.35 -15.50
N TYR A 50 -18.31 -29.15 -14.88
CA TYR A 50 -18.03 -29.57 -13.52
C TYR A 50 -18.65 -28.67 -12.45
N ARG A 51 -18.48 -27.35 -12.59
CA ARG A 51 -18.79 -26.40 -11.52
C ARG A 51 -20.20 -25.86 -11.56
N ASP A 52 -20.74 -25.67 -12.75
CA ASP A 52 -21.99 -24.96 -12.98
C ASP A 52 -23.11 -25.88 -13.54
N SER A 53 -22.80 -27.16 -13.82
CA SER A 53 -23.74 -28.12 -14.42
C SER A 53 -23.76 -29.46 -13.67
N SER A 54 -23.35 -30.58 -14.29
CA SER A 54 -23.60 -31.93 -13.77
C SER A 54 -22.37 -32.72 -13.32
N GLY A 55 -21.15 -32.25 -13.59
CA GLY A 55 -19.93 -32.99 -13.28
C GLY A 55 -19.69 -34.24 -14.14
N VAL A 56 -20.53 -34.49 -15.14
CA VAL A 56 -20.45 -35.63 -16.06
C VAL A 56 -19.79 -35.21 -17.37
N LEU A 57 -18.56 -35.67 -17.61
CA LEU A 57 -17.73 -35.29 -18.76
C LEU A 57 -17.88 -36.23 -19.96
N ASP A 58 -18.69 -37.28 -19.85
CA ASP A 58 -18.86 -38.30 -20.89
C ASP A 58 -20.29 -38.44 -21.43
N ASP A 59 -21.25 -37.70 -20.88
CA ASP A 59 -22.63 -37.60 -21.38
C ASP A 59 -23.04 -36.14 -21.53
N PHE A 60 -23.29 -35.72 -22.77
CA PHE A 60 -23.76 -34.37 -23.11
C PHE A 60 -25.06 -34.47 -23.89
N THR A 61 -26.11 -33.84 -23.40
CA THR A 61 -27.37 -33.66 -24.09
C THR A 61 -27.32 -32.41 -24.97
N PRO A 62 -28.21 -32.30 -25.97
CA PRO A 62 -28.39 -31.04 -26.70
C PRO A 62 -28.70 -29.86 -25.78
N GLY A 63 -29.46 -30.09 -24.69
CA GLY A 63 -29.76 -29.07 -23.69
C GLY A 63 -28.50 -28.52 -23.03
N ASP A 64 -27.57 -29.40 -22.64
CA ASP A 64 -26.31 -29.00 -22.02
C ASP A 64 -25.46 -28.10 -22.95
N ILE A 65 -25.43 -28.41 -24.25
CA ILE A 65 -24.70 -27.61 -25.23
C ILE A 65 -25.36 -26.25 -25.45
N ALA A 66 -26.71 -26.19 -25.47
CA ALA A 66 -27.45 -24.94 -25.58
C ALA A 66 -27.29 -24.07 -24.33
N GLU A 67 -27.42 -24.65 -23.14
CA GLU A 67 -27.24 -23.98 -21.85
C GLU A 67 -25.84 -23.35 -21.76
N PHE A 68 -24.79 -24.13 -22.06
CA PHE A 68 -23.43 -23.59 -22.09
C PHE A 68 -23.28 -22.43 -23.08
N LEU A 69 -23.66 -22.64 -24.34
CA LEU A 69 -23.35 -21.70 -25.43
C LEU A 69 -24.25 -20.46 -25.45
N LEU A 70 -25.53 -20.59 -25.11
CA LEU A 70 -26.52 -19.53 -25.25
C LEU A 70 -26.89 -18.87 -23.92
N GLU A 71 -26.79 -19.59 -22.80
CA GLU A 71 -27.19 -19.08 -21.50
C GLU A 71 -25.96 -18.72 -20.67
N TRP A 72 -24.97 -19.61 -20.54
CA TRP A 72 -23.85 -19.36 -19.64
C TRP A 72 -22.73 -18.52 -20.27
N CYS A 73 -22.33 -18.81 -21.50
CA CYS A 73 -21.22 -18.12 -22.17
C CYS A 73 -21.47 -16.64 -22.50
N PRO A 74 -22.65 -16.22 -23.02
CA PRO A 74 -22.84 -14.83 -23.43
C PRO A 74 -22.77 -13.82 -22.28
N HIS A 75 -23.15 -14.23 -21.07
CA HIS A 75 -23.04 -13.39 -19.87
C HIS A 75 -21.59 -13.20 -19.42
N ARG A 76 -20.77 -14.26 -19.52
CA ARG A 76 -19.37 -14.23 -19.06
C ARG A 76 -18.39 -13.72 -20.12
N LEU A 77 -18.76 -13.77 -21.39
CA LEU A 77 -17.95 -13.33 -22.53
C LEU A 77 -18.52 -12.07 -23.22
N ARG A 78 -19.28 -11.26 -22.46
CA ARG A 78 -19.93 -10.05 -22.97
C ARG A 78 -18.90 -9.11 -23.61
N GLY A 79 -19.23 -8.60 -24.79
CA GLY A 79 -18.35 -7.69 -25.53
C GLY A 79 -17.25 -8.39 -26.33
N ASN A 80 -17.19 -9.72 -26.32
CA ASN A 80 -16.21 -10.51 -27.08
C ASN A 80 -16.87 -11.47 -28.10
N PRO A 81 -17.52 -10.94 -29.15
CA PRO A 81 -18.24 -11.76 -30.13
C PRO A 81 -17.35 -12.57 -31.06
N ASP A 82 -16.04 -12.27 -31.11
CA ASP A 82 -15.10 -12.99 -31.97
C ASP A 82 -14.65 -14.32 -31.33
N ALA A 83 -14.97 -14.55 -30.06
CA ALA A 83 -14.73 -15.82 -29.36
C ALA A 83 -15.81 -16.90 -29.62
N ALA A 84 -16.97 -16.53 -30.17
CA ALA A 84 -18.10 -17.44 -30.36
C ALA A 84 -17.79 -18.62 -31.31
N GLU A 85 -17.17 -18.35 -32.47
CA GLU A 85 -16.83 -19.37 -33.47
C GLU A 85 -15.75 -20.34 -32.98
N PRO A 86 -14.62 -19.88 -32.38
CA PRO A 86 -13.64 -20.76 -31.73
C PRO A 86 -14.24 -21.67 -30.66
N LEU A 87 -15.08 -21.12 -29.78
CA LEU A 87 -15.68 -21.83 -28.66
C LEU A 87 -16.63 -22.94 -29.13
N CYS A 88 -17.51 -22.65 -30.09
CA CYS A 88 -18.42 -23.66 -30.65
C CYS A 88 -17.64 -24.80 -31.33
N ASN A 89 -16.57 -24.45 -32.06
CA ASN A 89 -15.70 -25.44 -32.69
C ASN A 89 -14.95 -26.28 -31.64
N ALA A 90 -14.51 -25.71 -30.52
CA ALA A 90 -13.83 -26.43 -29.44
C ALA A 90 -14.75 -27.48 -28.78
N VAL A 91 -16.01 -27.12 -28.51
CA VAL A 91 -17.04 -28.07 -28.04
C VAL A 91 -17.20 -29.23 -29.03
N GLY A 92 -17.27 -28.91 -30.33
CA GLY A 92 -17.34 -29.91 -31.40
C GLY A 92 -16.12 -30.84 -31.45
N ILE A 93 -14.92 -30.29 -31.28
CA ILE A 93 -13.65 -31.04 -31.22
C ILE A 93 -13.65 -31.99 -30.02
N TYR A 94 -14.10 -31.53 -28.86
CA TYR A 94 -14.11 -32.35 -27.65
C TYR A 94 -15.09 -33.53 -27.75
N VAL A 95 -16.32 -33.31 -28.20
CA VAL A 95 -17.30 -34.42 -28.33
C VAL A 95 -16.87 -35.44 -29.39
N ASP A 96 -16.24 -35.00 -30.48
CA ASP A 96 -15.64 -35.89 -31.49
C ASP A 96 -14.48 -36.70 -30.89
N PHE A 97 -13.63 -36.07 -30.08
CA PHE A 97 -12.54 -36.75 -29.36
C PHE A 97 -13.06 -37.81 -28.39
N MET A 98 -14.09 -37.48 -27.61
CA MET A 98 -14.72 -38.42 -26.67
C MET A 98 -15.39 -39.58 -27.41
N ALA A 99 -15.98 -39.35 -28.58
CA ALA A 99 -16.52 -40.43 -29.39
C ALA A 99 -15.43 -41.28 -30.06
N ALA A 100 -14.36 -40.65 -30.58
CA ALA A 100 -13.23 -41.34 -31.20
C ALA A 100 -12.41 -42.18 -30.21
N THR A 101 -12.46 -41.83 -28.92
CA THR A 101 -11.87 -42.63 -27.83
C THR A 101 -12.85 -43.67 -27.26
N GLY A 102 -14.08 -43.73 -27.76
CA GLY A 102 -15.12 -44.65 -27.28
C GLY A 102 -15.65 -44.31 -25.88
N ARG A 103 -15.43 -43.08 -25.40
CA ARG A 103 -15.80 -42.61 -24.05
C ARG A 103 -17.14 -41.89 -24.03
N LEU A 104 -17.55 -41.26 -25.14
CA LEU A 104 -18.82 -40.54 -25.20
C LEU A 104 -20.03 -41.50 -25.17
N ILE A 105 -20.93 -41.30 -24.21
CA ILE A 105 -22.20 -42.00 -24.09
C ILE A 105 -23.09 -41.64 -25.29
N GLY A 106 -23.47 -42.63 -26.10
CA GLY A 106 -24.20 -42.45 -27.36
C GLY A 106 -23.31 -42.36 -28.62
N GLY A 107 -22.00 -42.44 -28.45
CA GLY A 107 -21.03 -42.70 -29.52
C GLY A 107 -20.98 -41.64 -30.64
N VAL A 108 -20.40 -42.04 -31.78
CA VAL A 108 -20.10 -41.15 -32.93
C VAL A 108 -21.34 -40.44 -33.47
N ASP A 109 -22.50 -41.11 -33.51
CA ASP A 109 -23.74 -40.51 -34.00
C ASP A 109 -24.23 -39.38 -33.09
N ARG A 110 -24.00 -39.48 -31.77
CA ARG A 110 -24.33 -38.41 -30.82
C ARG A 110 -23.34 -37.25 -30.96
N ALA A 111 -22.04 -37.53 -31.02
CA ALA A 111 -21.01 -36.50 -31.25
C ALA A 111 -21.30 -35.69 -32.52
N ALA A 112 -21.61 -36.36 -33.63
CA ALA A 112 -21.93 -35.70 -34.90
C ALA A 112 -23.21 -34.84 -34.84
N ARG A 113 -24.15 -35.12 -33.93
CA ARG A 113 -25.33 -34.26 -33.69
C ARG A 113 -24.97 -33.05 -32.83
N LEU A 114 -24.26 -33.25 -31.73
CA LEU A 114 -23.85 -32.18 -30.82
C LEU A 114 -22.90 -31.18 -31.48
N LYS A 115 -21.94 -31.67 -32.26
CA LYS A 115 -21.03 -30.83 -33.04
C LYS A 115 -21.77 -29.96 -34.06
N ARG A 116 -22.67 -30.57 -34.85
CA ARG A 116 -23.49 -29.80 -35.81
C ARG A 116 -24.34 -28.74 -35.10
N MET A 117 -24.89 -29.08 -33.94
CA MET A 117 -25.64 -28.12 -33.14
C MET A 117 -24.76 -26.96 -32.65
N ALA A 118 -23.56 -27.22 -32.15
CA ALA A 118 -22.63 -26.16 -31.74
C ALA A 118 -22.25 -25.27 -32.93
N ASP A 119 -21.94 -25.86 -34.09
CA ASP A 119 -21.65 -25.12 -35.33
C ASP A 119 -22.83 -24.24 -35.78
N ASP A 120 -24.06 -24.77 -35.73
CA ASP A 120 -25.29 -24.06 -36.10
C ASP A 120 -25.62 -22.91 -35.12
N LEU A 121 -25.23 -23.03 -33.85
CA LEU A 121 -25.46 -22.01 -32.82
C LEU A 121 -24.45 -20.87 -32.85
N ALA A 122 -23.27 -21.03 -33.46
CA ALA A 122 -22.20 -20.04 -33.45
C ALA A 122 -22.63 -18.60 -33.86
N PRO A 123 -23.49 -18.39 -34.88
CA PRO A 123 -24.00 -17.05 -35.21
C PRO A 123 -24.89 -16.45 -34.12
N THR A 124 -25.69 -17.28 -33.44
CA THR A 124 -26.57 -16.86 -32.34
C THR A 124 -25.75 -16.51 -31.10
N VAL A 125 -24.80 -17.37 -30.73
CA VAL A 125 -23.84 -17.11 -29.63
C VAL A 125 -23.10 -15.80 -29.86
N ARG A 126 -22.65 -15.57 -31.11
CA ARG A 126 -21.99 -14.33 -31.51
C ARG A 126 -22.89 -13.11 -31.36
N ALA A 127 -24.18 -13.23 -31.63
CA ALA A 127 -25.15 -12.14 -31.47
C ALA A 127 -25.38 -11.83 -29.98
N GLU A 128 -25.63 -12.85 -29.16
CA GLU A 128 -25.84 -12.68 -27.71
C GLU A 128 -24.60 -12.11 -27.01
N MET A 129 -23.38 -12.49 -27.45
CA MET A 129 -22.15 -11.90 -26.91
C MET A 129 -21.93 -10.43 -27.30
N ARG A 130 -22.56 -9.93 -28.40
CA ARG A 130 -22.50 -8.51 -28.79
C ARG A 130 -23.43 -7.64 -27.99
N ASP A 131 -24.65 -8.12 -27.77
CA ASP A 131 -25.72 -7.39 -27.12
C ASP A 131 -26.56 -8.41 -26.35
N PRO A 132 -26.16 -8.75 -25.11
CA PRO A 132 -26.83 -9.80 -24.37
C PRO A 132 -28.28 -9.38 -24.16
N THR A 133 -29.21 -10.20 -24.65
CA THR A 133 -30.62 -10.00 -24.37
C THR A 133 -30.77 -9.95 -22.85
N PRO A 134 -31.32 -8.88 -22.25
CA PRO A 134 -31.54 -8.86 -20.80
C PRO A 134 -32.43 -10.04 -20.48
N VAL A 135 -31.92 -11.00 -19.72
CA VAL A 135 -32.75 -12.08 -19.18
C VAL A 135 -33.83 -11.40 -18.34
N SER A 136 -35.09 -11.47 -18.80
CA SER A 136 -36.23 -11.28 -17.90
C SER A 136 -36.20 -12.47 -16.95
N TRP A 137 -36.07 -12.17 -15.67
CA TRP A 137 -36.25 -13.16 -14.62
C TRP A 137 -37.76 -13.43 -14.49
N ASP A 138 -38.31 -14.20 -15.42
CA ASP A 138 -39.68 -14.72 -15.33
C ASP A 138 -39.77 -16.00 -14.47
N GLU A 139 -38.83 -16.20 -13.54
CA GLU A 139 -39.01 -17.12 -12.41
C GLU A 139 -38.65 -16.39 -11.09
N ASP A 140 -39.73 -16.14 -10.31
CA ASP A 140 -39.84 -15.60 -8.94
C ASP A 140 -39.88 -14.07 -8.71
N ASP A 141 -40.74 -13.37 -9.44
CA ASP A 141 -41.20 -12.00 -9.13
C ASP A 141 -41.72 -11.84 -7.68
N GLU A 142 -42.32 -12.87 -7.07
CA GLU A 142 -42.76 -12.80 -5.66
C GLU A 142 -41.59 -12.68 -4.67
N ARG A 143 -40.39 -13.16 -5.00
CA ARG A 143 -39.24 -13.12 -4.09
C ARG A 143 -38.50 -11.78 -4.18
N ASN A 144 -38.50 -11.15 -5.36
CA ASN A 144 -37.92 -9.83 -5.59
C ASN A 144 -38.83 -8.71 -5.03
N GLU A 145 -40.16 -8.82 -5.19
CA GLU A 145 -41.09 -7.91 -4.53
C GLU A 145 -41.03 -8.02 -3.00
N ASN A 146 -40.93 -9.24 -2.45
CA ASN A 146 -40.76 -9.43 -1.00
C ASN A 146 -39.40 -8.91 -0.50
N LEU A 147 -38.33 -9.03 -1.27
CA LEU A 147 -37.01 -8.49 -0.92
C LEU A 147 -36.99 -6.96 -1.02
N GLN A 148 -37.59 -6.38 -2.07
CA GLN A 148 -37.71 -4.93 -2.22
C GLN A 148 -38.66 -4.33 -1.18
N ALA A 149 -39.76 -5.01 -0.84
CA ALA A 149 -40.66 -4.61 0.23
C ALA A 149 -39.97 -4.72 1.60
N ALA A 150 -39.18 -5.79 1.84
CA ALA A 150 -38.39 -5.92 3.07
C ALA A 150 -37.28 -4.87 3.17
N MET A 151 -36.61 -4.53 2.06
CA MET A 151 -35.60 -3.49 2.00
C MET A 151 -36.21 -2.10 2.17
N ALA A 152 -37.35 -1.83 1.55
CA ALA A 152 -38.12 -0.60 1.73
C ALA A 152 -38.68 -0.47 3.15
N GLU A 153 -39.16 -1.56 3.75
CA GLU A 153 -39.62 -1.59 5.15
C GLU A 153 -38.45 -1.38 6.13
N VAL A 154 -37.26 -1.93 5.83
CA VAL A 154 -36.03 -1.64 6.59
C VAL A 154 -35.61 -0.17 6.41
N GLU A 155 -35.69 0.38 5.20
CA GLU A 155 -35.34 1.77 4.92
C GLU A 155 -36.36 2.76 5.50
N GLU A 156 -37.64 2.40 5.56
CA GLU A 156 -38.71 3.17 6.21
C GLU A 156 -38.62 3.08 7.74
N LYS A 157 -38.22 1.93 8.28
CA LYS A 157 -38.13 1.66 9.73
C LYS A 157 -36.82 2.15 10.36
N TYR A 158 -35.73 2.15 9.61
CA TYR A 158 -34.39 2.49 10.11
C TYR A 158 -33.75 3.70 9.42
N GLY A 159 -34.34 4.23 8.34
CA GLY A 159 -33.76 5.28 7.52
C GLY A 159 -32.54 4.80 6.74
N ARG A 160 -32.24 5.43 5.59
CA ARG A 160 -30.90 5.35 4.99
C ARG A 160 -29.95 6.05 5.95
N GLY A 161 -29.40 5.31 6.90
CA GLY A 161 -28.44 5.83 7.86
C GLY A 161 -27.34 6.58 7.10
N PRO A 162 -26.89 7.75 7.58
CA PRO A 162 -25.81 8.46 6.92
C PRO A 162 -24.63 7.48 6.81
N VAL A 163 -24.16 7.24 5.59
CA VAL A 163 -22.81 6.73 5.40
C VAL A 163 -21.92 7.89 5.83
N GLU A 164 -21.64 7.98 7.13
CA GLU A 164 -20.60 8.86 7.64
C GLU A 164 -19.34 8.49 6.87
N ALA A 165 -18.82 9.42 6.07
CA ALA A 165 -17.51 9.26 5.48
C ALA A 165 -16.56 8.93 6.65
N PRO A 166 -15.79 7.84 6.59
CA PRO A 166 -14.91 7.46 7.68
C PRO A 166 -14.04 8.66 8.04
N GLU A 167 -13.98 8.99 9.32
CA GLU A 167 -13.13 10.10 9.78
C GLU A 167 -11.69 9.86 9.31
N PRO A 168 -11.02 10.88 8.75
CA PRO A 168 -9.64 10.76 8.33
C PRO A 168 -8.76 10.23 9.47
N TYR A 169 -7.88 9.27 9.17
CA TYR A 169 -6.97 8.68 10.13
C TYR A 169 -5.72 9.55 10.30
N GLU A 170 -5.55 10.17 11.47
CA GLU A 170 -4.33 10.92 11.79
C GLU A 170 -3.15 9.98 12.03
N LEU A 171 -2.08 10.16 11.26
CA LEU A 171 -0.87 9.36 11.39
C LEU A 171 -0.19 9.64 12.75
N PRO A 172 0.27 8.59 13.48
CA PRO A 172 0.70 8.69 14.87
C PRO A 172 2.11 9.27 15.03
N PHE A 173 2.56 10.12 14.10
CA PHE A 173 3.89 10.74 14.11
C PHE A 173 3.85 12.14 13.48
N VAL A 174 4.91 12.90 13.70
CA VAL A 174 5.20 14.15 12.98
C VAL A 174 6.15 13.82 11.83
N TYR A 175 5.77 14.16 10.62
CA TYR A 175 6.56 13.98 9.41
C TYR A 175 7.52 15.14 9.20
N ILE A 176 8.78 14.81 8.97
CA ILE A 176 9.84 15.76 8.64
C ILE A 176 10.18 15.59 7.16
N PRO A 177 10.07 16.65 6.34
CA PRO A 177 10.48 16.58 4.95
C PRO A 177 11.98 16.25 4.82
N PRO A 178 12.35 15.43 3.83
CA PRO A 178 13.75 15.14 3.55
C PRO A 178 14.50 16.38 3.02
N PRO A 179 15.82 16.48 3.21
CA PRO A 179 16.63 17.56 2.66
C PRO A 179 16.54 17.62 1.12
N VAL A 180 16.40 18.82 0.56
CA VAL A 180 16.25 19.04 -0.90
C VAL A 180 17.37 18.35 -1.70
N ALA A 181 18.61 18.39 -1.21
CA ALA A 181 19.74 17.75 -1.89
C ALA A 181 19.61 16.22 -1.99
N GLU A 182 19.02 15.57 -0.98
CA GLU A 182 18.79 14.12 -1.00
C GLU A 182 17.63 13.76 -1.92
N VAL A 183 16.59 14.60 -1.98
CA VAL A 183 15.48 14.45 -2.93
C VAL A 183 15.99 14.56 -4.37
N GLU A 184 16.85 15.55 -4.65
CA GLU A 184 17.50 15.72 -5.95
C GLU A 184 18.36 14.50 -6.32
N ALA A 185 19.17 14.00 -5.39
CA ALA A 185 19.99 12.81 -5.62
C ALA A 185 19.14 11.54 -5.88
N ALA A 186 18.04 11.36 -5.15
CA ALA A 186 17.12 10.25 -5.37
C ALA A 186 16.40 10.36 -6.73
N ALA A 187 15.97 11.56 -7.12
CA ALA A 187 15.41 11.82 -8.45
C ALA A 187 16.44 11.61 -9.57
N ASP A 188 17.72 11.90 -9.31
CA ASP A 188 18.81 11.63 -10.26
C ASP A 188 19.04 10.13 -10.49
N ALA A 189 18.85 9.32 -9.45
CA ALA A 189 19.03 7.87 -9.48
C ALA A 189 17.81 7.09 -10.03
N ALA A 190 16.67 7.75 -10.25
CA ALA A 190 15.45 7.11 -10.75
C ALA A 190 15.62 6.60 -12.20
N GLU A 191 15.78 5.30 -12.37
CA GLU A 191 15.98 4.66 -13.68
C GLU A 191 14.82 4.87 -14.65
N LEU A 192 13.58 4.80 -14.14
CA LEU A 192 12.38 5.01 -14.96
C LEU A 192 12.33 6.43 -15.51
N LEU A 193 12.76 7.42 -14.73
CA LEU A 193 12.86 8.80 -15.20
C LEU A 193 13.92 8.94 -16.30
N ALA A 194 15.05 8.24 -16.19
CA ALA A 194 16.06 8.17 -17.25
C ALA A 194 15.52 7.47 -18.52
N LYS A 195 14.73 6.40 -18.38
CA LYS A 195 14.04 5.72 -19.50
C LYS A 195 13.06 6.68 -20.19
N LEU A 196 12.33 7.52 -19.45
CA LEU A 196 11.45 8.55 -20.01
C LEU A 196 12.22 9.60 -20.83
N ASP A 197 13.38 10.04 -20.35
CA ASP A 197 14.23 10.99 -21.09
C ASP A 197 14.84 10.33 -22.34
N ALA A 198 15.33 9.09 -22.25
CA ALA A 198 15.83 8.32 -23.40
C ALA A 198 14.76 8.07 -24.48
N LEU A 199 13.53 7.77 -24.07
CA LEU A 199 12.38 7.68 -24.97
C LEU A 199 12.18 8.99 -25.73
N ARG A 200 12.21 10.14 -25.03
CA ARG A 200 12.03 11.45 -25.68
C ARG A 200 13.14 11.74 -26.68
N ASP A 201 14.38 11.43 -26.34
CA ASP A 201 15.53 11.60 -27.23
C ASP A 201 15.42 10.71 -28.49
N TYR A 202 14.93 9.48 -28.33
CA TYR A 202 14.66 8.58 -29.46
C TYR A 202 13.57 9.10 -30.41
N LEU A 203 12.52 9.73 -29.87
CA LEU A 203 11.44 10.28 -30.66
C LEU A 203 11.89 11.47 -31.51
N ASP A 204 12.88 12.24 -31.03
CA ASP A 204 13.34 13.51 -31.60
C ASP A 204 12.17 14.51 -31.81
N THR A 205 12.44 15.68 -32.39
CA THR A 205 11.48 16.75 -32.65
C THR A 205 10.32 16.34 -33.55
N ASP A 206 10.54 15.42 -34.50
CA ASP A 206 9.54 14.94 -35.46
C ASP A 206 8.63 13.82 -34.92
N GLY A 207 9.00 13.20 -33.79
CA GLY A 207 8.29 12.05 -33.22
C GLY A 207 8.30 10.79 -34.10
N LYS A 208 7.55 9.76 -33.67
CA LYS A 208 7.40 8.50 -34.41
C LYS A 208 5.95 8.24 -34.81
N GLN A 209 5.76 7.65 -35.99
CA GLN A 209 4.43 7.38 -36.55
C GLN A 209 3.77 6.19 -35.87
N LEU A 210 2.54 6.36 -35.39
CA LEU A 210 1.71 5.29 -34.84
C LEU A 210 0.91 4.58 -35.94
N THR A 211 0.63 3.31 -35.71
CA THR A 211 -0.17 2.43 -36.57
C THR A 211 -1.65 2.83 -36.59
N GLY A 212 -2.44 2.14 -37.44
CA GLY A 212 -3.91 2.19 -37.50
C GLY A 212 -4.59 2.23 -36.13
N LYS A 213 -4.12 1.35 -35.24
CA LYS A 213 -4.67 1.09 -33.91
C LYS A 213 -4.01 1.89 -32.78
N GLY A 214 -3.15 2.86 -33.11
CA GLY A 214 -2.50 3.72 -32.10
C GLY A 214 -1.19 3.18 -31.53
N ASN A 215 -0.76 1.98 -31.91
CA ASN A 215 0.47 1.37 -31.40
C ASN A 215 1.72 1.83 -32.17
N LEU A 216 2.91 1.76 -31.55
CA LEU A 216 4.19 1.93 -32.25
C LEU A 216 4.35 0.90 -33.37
N LYS A 217 5.09 1.25 -34.42
CA LYS A 217 5.49 0.26 -35.43
C LYS A 217 6.46 -0.75 -34.81
N LEU A 218 6.46 -1.99 -35.30
CA LEU A 218 7.35 -3.06 -34.79
C LEU A 218 8.84 -2.69 -34.83
N ALA A 219 9.28 -1.93 -35.84
CA ALA A 219 10.67 -1.47 -35.91
C ALA A 219 11.02 -0.50 -34.77
N ASP A 220 10.14 0.47 -34.50
CA ASP A 220 10.34 1.43 -33.40
C ASP A 220 10.19 0.73 -32.04
N GLY A 221 9.24 -0.20 -31.90
CA GLY A 221 9.08 -1.01 -30.71
C GLY A 221 10.33 -1.84 -30.39
N ARG A 222 10.94 -2.48 -31.40
CA ARG A 222 12.18 -3.26 -31.23
C ARG A 222 13.33 -2.40 -30.74
N ALA A 223 13.52 -1.25 -31.37
CA ALA A 223 14.56 -0.32 -30.97
C ALA A 223 14.35 0.20 -29.54
N LEU A 224 13.11 0.46 -29.13
CA LEU A 224 12.80 0.95 -27.79
C LEU A 224 12.89 -0.12 -26.70
N VAL A 225 12.55 -1.38 -27.00
CA VAL A 225 12.75 -2.49 -26.06
C VAL A 225 14.23 -2.62 -25.68
N GLU A 226 15.12 -2.53 -26.68
CA GLU A 226 16.57 -2.58 -26.48
C GLU A 226 17.12 -1.30 -25.82
N LEU A 227 16.70 -0.11 -26.28
CA LEU A 227 17.18 1.16 -25.76
C LEU A 227 16.79 1.41 -24.30
N LEU A 228 15.57 1.05 -23.92
CA LEU A 228 15.02 1.32 -22.59
C LEU A 228 15.22 0.14 -21.62
N ASP A 229 15.84 -0.94 -22.10
CA ASP A 229 16.02 -2.20 -21.37
C ASP A 229 14.74 -2.66 -20.66
N THR A 230 13.66 -2.77 -21.44
CA THR A 230 12.32 -3.05 -20.90
C THR A 230 12.16 -4.48 -20.38
N GLY A 231 13.05 -5.39 -20.79
CA GLY A 231 12.92 -6.83 -20.54
C GLY A 231 11.84 -7.54 -21.34
N ASP A 232 11.13 -6.85 -22.26
CA ASP A 232 10.18 -7.50 -23.17
C ASP A 232 10.92 -8.38 -24.19
N GLU A 233 10.56 -9.66 -24.27
CA GLU A 233 11.13 -10.57 -25.28
C GLU A 233 10.44 -10.42 -26.63
N MET A 234 11.22 -10.08 -27.66
CA MET A 234 10.73 -10.07 -29.04
C MET A 234 11.09 -11.36 -29.77
N ASP A 235 10.06 -11.95 -30.36
CA ASP A 235 10.16 -13.18 -31.15
C ASP A 235 10.78 -14.34 -30.33
N PRO A 236 10.27 -14.64 -29.12
CA PRO A 236 10.92 -15.59 -28.23
C PRO A 236 11.04 -16.98 -28.87
N GLN A 237 12.20 -17.61 -28.67
CA GLN A 237 12.45 -18.96 -29.10
C GLN A 237 12.13 -19.92 -27.96
N ILE A 238 11.07 -20.70 -28.13
CA ILE A 238 10.64 -21.71 -27.15
C ILE A 238 10.89 -23.08 -27.80
N GLY A 239 11.95 -23.76 -27.35
CA GLY A 239 12.47 -24.96 -28.00
C GLY A 239 12.98 -24.66 -29.42
N ASP A 240 12.46 -25.39 -30.41
CA ASP A 240 12.83 -25.23 -31.82
C ASP A 240 11.96 -24.20 -32.58
N LYS A 241 10.99 -23.55 -31.90
CA LYS A 241 10.02 -22.64 -32.53
C LYS A 241 10.23 -21.20 -32.08
N THR A 242 10.35 -20.29 -33.04
CA THR A 242 10.35 -18.84 -32.83
C THR A 242 8.93 -18.29 -32.93
N TRP A 243 8.45 -17.68 -31.85
CA TRP A 243 7.10 -17.12 -31.75
C TRP A 243 7.09 -15.65 -32.16
N ARG A 244 6.81 -15.37 -33.43
CA ARG A 244 6.83 -13.98 -33.93
C ARG A 244 5.87 -13.06 -33.18
N THR A 245 6.36 -11.89 -32.79
CA THR A 245 5.64 -10.80 -32.14
C THR A 245 4.80 -10.06 -33.19
N PRO A 246 3.47 -10.19 -33.18
CA PRO A 246 2.64 -9.63 -34.25
C PRO A 246 2.37 -8.13 -34.08
N SER A 247 2.51 -7.62 -32.86
CA SER A 247 2.22 -6.23 -32.51
C SER A 247 2.98 -5.79 -31.27
N THR A 248 3.31 -4.50 -31.21
CA THR A 248 3.84 -3.83 -30.00
C THR A 248 2.81 -3.75 -28.87
N ALA A 249 1.52 -3.98 -29.15
CA ALA A 249 0.50 -4.15 -28.11
C ALA A 249 0.79 -5.33 -27.16
N ASN A 250 1.65 -6.27 -27.57
CA ASN A 250 2.04 -7.44 -26.78
C ASN A 250 3.33 -7.24 -25.96
N LEU A 251 3.82 -6.00 -25.86
CA LEU A 251 5.03 -5.62 -25.12
C LEU A 251 4.62 -4.86 -23.85
N PRO A 252 4.22 -5.57 -22.77
CA PRO A 252 3.66 -4.94 -21.59
C PRO A 252 4.59 -3.92 -20.93
N GLN A 253 5.89 -4.20 -20.83
CA GLN A 253 6.82 -3.32 -20.13
C GLN A 253 7.09 -2.04 -20.92
N LEU A 254 7.23 -2.15 -22.24
CA LEU A 254 7.30 -1.00 -23.12
C LEU A 254 6.02 -0.16 -23.03
N ASN A 255 4.85 -0.79 -23.02
CA ASN A 255 3.58 -0.05 -22.96
C ASN A 255 3.41 0.67 -21.61
N LEU A 256 3.81 0.06 -20.50
CA LEU A 256 3.86 0.72 -19.19
C LEU A 256 4.68 2.02 -19.25
N ILE A 257 5.90 1.97 -19.79
CA ILE A 257 6.76 3.17 -19.91
C ILE A 257 6.09 4.22 -20.81
N LEU A 258 5.47 3.80 -21.91
CA LEU A 258 4.78 4.71 -22.83
C LEU A 258 3.57 5.38 -22.18
N ASP A 259 2.80 4.66 -21.38
CA ASP A 259 1.60 5.16 -20.73
C ASP A 259 1.97 6.10 -19.59
N LEU A 260 2.93 5.72 -18.74
CA LEU A 260 3.51 6.61 -17.73
C LEU A 260 4.11 7.88 -18.36
N ALA A 261 4.81 7.77 -19.48
CA ALA A 261 5.39 8.93 -20.17
C ALA A 261 4.32 9.86 -20.77
N LYS A 262 3.18 9.33 -21.22
CA LYS A 262 2.05 10.15 -21.70
C LYS A 262 1.40 10.85 -20.52
N GLU A 263 1.11 10.13 -19.45
CA GLU A 263 0.39 10.65 -18.29
C GLU A 263 1.21 11.68 -17.52
N ALA A 264 2.51 11.41 -17.29
CA ALA A 264 3.43 12.39 -16.71
C ALA A 264 3.63 13.64 -17.60
N GLY A 265 3.20 13.58 -18.87
CA GLY A 265 3.32 14.66 -19.84
C GLY A 265 4.71 14.81 -20.43
N ALA A 266 5.49 13.73 -20.45
CA ALA A 266 6.81 13.65 -21.07
C ALA A 266 6.70 13.56 -22.61
N VAL A 267 5.70 12.81 -23.08
CA VAL A 267 5.34 12.63 -24.50
C VAL A 267 3.83 12.81 -24.69
N ARG A 268 3.38 12.93 -25.94
CA ARG A 268 1.94 12.97 -26.28
C ARG A 268 1.68 12.47 -27.68
N VAL A 269 0.42 12.10 -27.95
CA VAL A 269 -0.01 11.76 -29.31
C VAL A 269 -0.52 13.02 -30.03
N ARG A 270 0.05 13.34 -31.18
CA ARG A 270 -0.41 14.42 -32.06
C ARG A 270 -0.43 13.92 -33.51
N GLN A 271 -1.57 14.07 -34.20
CA GLN A 271 -1.72 13.66 -35.61
C GLN A 271 -1.22 12.21 -35.86
N ARG A 272 -1.59 11.27 -34.98
CA ARG A 272 -1.17 9.85 -35.02
C ARG A 272 0.35 9.65 -34.92
N ARG A 273 1.07 10.58 -34.30
CA ARG A 273 2.50 10.47 -33.98
C ARG A 273 2.70 10.60 -32.48
N LEU A 274 3.61 9.82 -31.93
CA LEU A 274 4.11 10.01 -30.57
C LEU A 274 5.23 11.04 -30.64
N VAL A 275 5.07 12.18 -29.97
CA VAL A 275 5.98 13.32 -30.00
C VAL A 275 6.40 13.73 -28.59
N PRO A 276 7.63 14.22 -28.37
CA PRO A 276 8.05 14.72 -27.07
C PRO A 276 7.32 16.02 -26.72
N VAL A 277 7.05 16.23 -25.43
CA VAL A 277 6.51 17.49 -24.92
C VAL A 277 7.67 18.43 -24.61
N LYS A 278 7.69 19.62 -25.23
CA LYS A 278 8.78 20.59 -25.07
C LYS A 278 8.93 21.07 -23.63
N ALA A 279 7.81 21.28 -22.93
CA ALA A 279 7.81 21.78 -21.56
C ALA A 279 8.49 20.82 -20.57
N TRP A 280 8.47 19.51 -20.82
CA TRP A 280 9.10 18.51 -19.96
C TRP A 280 10.60 18.75 -19.75
N ALA A 281 11.34 19.04 -20.82
CA ALA A 281 12.80 19.27 -20.73
C ALA A 281 13.18 20.49 -19.89
N GLY A 282 12.27 21.46 -19.74
CA GLY A 282 12.50 22.66 -18.92
C GLY A 282 12.11 22.49 -17.45
N ARG A 283 11.49 21.37 -17.07
CA ARG A 283 11.08 21.12 -15.68
C ARG A 283 12.27 20.64 -14.84
N PRO A 284 12.43 21.16 -13.60
CA PRO A 284 13.37 20.58 -12.63
C PRO A 284 13.17 19.07 -12.49
N LYS A 285 14.25 18.33 -12.23
CA LYS A 285 14.21 16.86 -12.19
C LYS A 285 13.25 16.35 -11.11
N VAL A 286 13.26 16.95 -9.92
CA VAL A 286 12.33 16.62 -8.83
C VAL A 286 10.87 16.77 -9.27
N GLN A 287 10.52 17.83 -10.00
CA GLN A 287 9.16 18.01 -10.52
C GLN A 287 8.78 16.97 -11.60
N ARG A 288 9.76 16.50 -12.38
CA ARG A 288 9.53 15.42 -13.34
C ARG A 288 9.34 14.07 -12.63
N ALA A 289 10.12 13.81 -11.59
CA ALA A 289 9.96 12.64 -10.73
C ALA A 289 8.60 12.64 -10.01
N ALA A 290 8.17 13.78 -9.47
CA ALA A 290 6.84 13.94 -8.89
C ALA A 290 5.71 13.69 -9.91
N ALA A 291 5.87 14.18 -11.15
CA ALA A 291 4.91 13.89 -12.24
C ALA A 291 4.90 12.41 -12.65
N LEU A 292 6.05 11.72 -12.59
CA LEU A 292 6.12 10.27 -12.81
C LEU A 292 5.40 9.51 -11.69
N PHE A 293 5.62 9.87 -10.43
CA PHE A 293 4.89 9.26 -9.31
C PHE A 293 3.38 9.49 -9.41
N ALA A 294 2.96 10.70 -9.80
CA ALA A 294 1.55 11.00 -10.08
C ALA A 294 0.96 10.07 -11.14
N ALA A 295 1.68 9.83 -12.24
CA ALA A 295 1.26 8.93 -13.29
C ALA A 295 1.18 7.46 -12.81
N ILE A 296 2.06 7.04 -11.91
CA ILE A 296 2.03 5.68 -11.32
C ILE A 296 0.76 5.50 -10.48
N VAL A 297 0.43 6.47 -9.62
CA VAL A 297 -0.74 6.41 -8.75
C VAL A 297 -2.05 6.52 -9.54
N GLU A 298 -2.08 7.35 -10.58
CA GLU A 298 -3.30 7.56 -11.38
C GLU A 298 -3.60 6.40 -12.34
N LEU A 299 -2.58 5.83 -12.99
CA LEU A 299 -2.78 4.76 -13.96
C LEU A 299 -2.83 3.36 -13.35
N GLY A 300 -2.10 3.14 -12.24
CA GLY A 300 -1.86 1.81 -11.72
C GLY A 300 -0.86 1.00 -12.56
N PRO A 301 0.27 0.54 -11.97
CA PRO A 301 1.21 -0.34 -12.67
C PRO A 301 0.56 -1.60 -13.24
N LEU A 302 -0.31 -2.27 -12.49
CA LEU A 302 -0.89 -3.54 -12.89
C LEU A 302 -1.95 -3.35 -13.96
N GLU A 303 -2.79 -2.32 -13.83
CA GLU A 303 -3.74 -1.97 -14.89
C GLU A 303 -3.01 -1.71 -16.22
N SER A 304 -1.92 -0.94 -16.23
CA SER A 304 -1.17 -0.72 -17.47
C SER A 304 -0.49 -1.98 -18.01
N LEU A 305 0.05 -2.85 -17.13
CA LEU A 305 0.72 -4.09 -17.53
C LEU A 305 -0.26 -5.15 -18.09
N TYR A 306 -1.48 -5.21 -17.56
CA TYR A 306 -2.41 -6.32 -17.78
C TYR A 306 -3.76 -5.94 -18.41
N SER A 307 -4.04 -4.64 -18.63
CA SER A 307 -5.33 -4.16 -19.18
C SER A 307 -5.79 -4.98 -20.39
N GLY A 308 -6.98 -5.58 -20.26
CA GLY A 308 -7.64 -6.34 -21.33
C GLY A 308 -7.01 -7.71 -21.64
N ARG A 309 -6.08 -8.21 -20.82
CA ARG A 309 -5.43 -9.51 -21.02
C ARG A 309 -5.91 -10.60 -20.06
N ILE A 310 -6.25 -10.26 -18.81
CA ILE A 310 -6.66 -11.23 -17.77
C ILE A 310 -7.83 -10.67 -16.94
N TRP A 311 -9.01 -10.64 -17.54
CA TRP A 311 -10.21 -9.97 -17.00
C TRP A 311 -10.65 -10.42 -15.60
N PHE A 312 -10.37 -11.67 -15.20
CA PHE A 312 -10.75 -12.17 -13.88
C PHE A 312 -9.84 -11.68 -12.73
N LEU A 313 -8.74 -11.00 -13.05
CA LEU A 313 -7.84 -10.37 -12.07
C LEU A 313 -8.01 -8.85 -12.02
N ASP A 314 -8.87 -8.26 -12.85
CA ASP A 314 -8.98 -6.80 -12.94
C ASP A 314 -9.34 -6.16 -11.58
N GLU A 315 -10.26 -6.76 -10.82
CA GLU A 315 -10.62 -6.29 -9.47
C GLU A 315 -9.45 -6.40 -8.48
N LEU A 316 -8.60 -7.44 -8.60
CA LEU A 316 -7.41 -7.57 -7.78
C LEU A 316 -6.35 -6.54 -8.17
N HIS A 317 -6.10 -6.35 -9.48
CA HIS A 317 -5.14 -5.38 -9.97
C HIS A 317 -5.52 -3.96 -9.53
N GLN A 318 -6.78 -3.57 -9.73
CA GLN A 318 -7.29 -2.27 -9.31
C GLN A 318 -7.15 -2.09 -7.79
N LEU A 319 -7.52 -3.10 -7.00
CA LEU A 319 -7.40 -3.05 -5.53
C LEU A 319 -5.95 -2.86 -5.06
N LEU A 320 -4.99 -3.54 -5.71
CA LEU A 320 -3.58 -3.45 -5.34
C LEU A 320 -2.95 -2.13 -5.79
N ASP A 321 -3.31 -1.62 -6.97
CA ASP A 321 -2.87 -0.34 -7.52
C ASP A 321 -3.43 0.84 -6.68
N ASP A 322 -4.73 0.83 -6.35
CA ASP A 322 -5.37 1.80 -5.44
C ASP A 322 -4.73 1.78 -4.04
N GLY A 323 -4.15 0.63 -3.68
CA GLY A 323 -3.45 0.43 -2.42
C GLY A 323 -2.09 1.12 -2.30
N ILE A 324 -1.47 1.62 -3.40
CA ILE A 324 -0.08 2.12 -3.41
C ILE A 324 0.19 3.12 -2.27
N VAL A 325 -0.68 4.11 -2.09
CA VAL A 325 -0.52 5.14 -1.04
C VAL A 325 -0.61 4.50 0.35
N HIS A 326 -1.51 3.53 0.53
CA HIS A 326 -1.68 2.80 1.79
C HIS A 326 -0.46 1.94 2.12
N TRP A 327 0.13 1.24 1.14
CA TRP A 327 1.31 0.41 1.34
C TRP A 327 2.54 1.22 1.77
N LEU A 328 2.64 2.47 1.31
CA LEU A 328 3.78 3.34 1.56
C LEU A 328 3.63 4.22 2.81
N ALA A 329 2.40 4.60 3.19
CA ALA A 329 2.15 5.51 4.31
C ALA A 329 2.82 5.11 5.64
N PRO A 330 2.86 3.83 6.06
CA PRO A 330 3.52 3.43 7.30
C PRO A 330 5.03 3.70 7.32
N MET A 331 5.68 3.76 6.14
CA MET A 331 7.12 4.03 6.03
C MET A 331 7.47 5.52 6.20
N LEU A 332 6.49 6.43 6.27
CA LEU A 332 6.76 7.86 6.48
C LEU A 332 7.21 8.21 7.90
N ALA A 333 7.01 7.29 8.85
CA ALA A 333 7.31 7.52 10.26
C ALA A 333 8.80 7.76 10.52
N ASP A 334 9.69 7.05 9.84
CA ASP A 334 11.14 7.15 10.06
C ASP A 334 11.85 7.04 8.70
N GLU A 335 12.94 7.77 8.51
CA GLU A 335 13.77 7.68 7.32
C GLU A 335 14.48 6.33 7.17
N THR A 336 14.72 5.69 8.31
CA THR A 336 15.29 4.35 8.44
C THR A 336 14.21 3.28 8.60
N ALA A 337 12.92 3.63 8.44
CA ALA A 337 11.83 2.67 8.54
C ALA A 337 11.98 1.59 7.46
N GLU A 338 12.52 0.44 7.85
CA GLU A 338 12.58 -0.75 7.02
C GLU A 338 11.38 -1.64 7.32
N LEU A 339 10.51 -1.84 6.33
CA LEU A 339 9.43 -2.81 6.42
C LEU A 339 9.82 -4.09 5.68
N PRO A 340 9.73 -5.27 6.33
CA PRO A 340 9.83 -6.53 5.62
C PRO A 340 8.78 -6.60 4.52
N PHE A 341 9.18 -6.99 3.31
CA PHE A 341 8.23 -7.10 2.18
C PHE A 341 7.10 -8.09 2.48
N GLU A 342 7.38 -9.16 3.23
CA GLU A 342 6.37 -10.13 3.67
C GLU A 342 5.26 -9.49 4.52
N SER A 343 5.58 -8.47 5.33
CA SER A 343 4.56 -7.74 6.09
C SER A 343 3.61 -6.96 5.17
N LEU A 344 4.12 -6.40 4.07
CA LEU A 344 3.29 -5.75 3.05
C LEU A 344 2.43 -6.77 2.30
N LEU A 345 2.98 -7.95 2.01
CA LEU A 345 2.24 -9.05 1.39
C LEU A 345 1.11 -9.55 2.28
N ASP A 346 1.36 -9.77 3.56
CA ASP A 346 0.33 -10.22 4.51
C ASP A 346 -0.81 -9.21 4.62
N TRP A 347 -0.49 -7.91 4.58
CA TRP A 347 -1.51 -6.86 4.54
C TRP A 347 -2.29 -6.88 3.23
N ALA A 348 -1.61 -6.91 2.08
CA ALA A 348 -2.24 -6.97 0.77
C ALA A 348 -3.15 -8.20 0.64
N ARG A 349 -2.70 -9.38 1.07
CA ARG A 349 -3.50 -10.62 1.12
C ARG A 349 -4.71 -10.49 2.03
N SER A 350 -4.56 -9.86 3.20
CA SER A 350 -5.67 -9.60 4.11
C SER A 350 -6.73 -8.67 3.49
N VAL A 351 -6.30 -7.64 2.77
CA VAL A 351 -7.20 -6.70 2.09
C VAL A 351 -7.88 -7.38 0.90
N ALA A 352 -7.11 -8.08 0.05
CA ALA A 352 -7.64 -8.87 -1.07
C ALA A 352 -8.66 -9.91 -0.60
N THR A 353 -8.34 -10.66 0.46
CA THR A 353 -9.27 -11.65 1.03
C THR A 353 -10.54 -10.97 1.53
N ARG A 354 -10.45 -9.86 2.26
CA ARG A 354 -11.64 -9.19 2.81
C ARG A 354 -12.55 -8.58 1.73
N GLN A 355 -11.97 -8.01 0.68
CA GLN A 355 -12.70 -7.31 -0.37
C GLN A 355 -13.23 -8.26 -1.45
N LEU A 356 -12.49 -9.34 -1.73
CA LEU A 356 -12.75 -10.21 -2.89
C LEU A 356 -13.20 -11.63 -2.49
N ALA A 357 -12.83 -12.16 -1.32
CA ALA A 357 -13.20 -13.54 -0.95
C ALA A 357 -14.68 -13.71 -0.58
N SER A 358 -15.40 -12.62 -0.31
CA SER A 358 -16.87 -12.60 -0.19
C SER A 358 -17.58 -13.07 -1.46
N TYR A 359 -16.93 -13.01 -2.62
CA TYR A 359 -17.49 -13.41 -3.91
C TYR A 359 -17.03 -14.80 -4.39
N ALA A 360 -15.95 -15.37 -3.83
CA ALA A 360 -15.46 -16.71 -4.18
C ALA A 360 -14.46 -17.30 -3.13
N PRO A 361 -14.94 -17.89 -2.01
CA PRO A 361 -14.09 -18.39 -0.91
C PRO A 361 -13.03 -19.42 -1.31
N GLU A 362 -13.30 -20.18 -2.38
CA GLU A 362 -12.50 -21.31 -2.83
C GLU A 362 -11.31 -20.90 -3.74
N ARG A 363 -11.14 -19.59 -4.00
CA ARG A 363 -10.02 -19.03 -4.80
C ARG A 363 -8.87 -18.46 -3.98
N THR A 364 -8.91 -18.56 -2.65
CA THR A 364 -7.96 -17.90 -1.74
C THR A 364 -6.49 -18.26 -2.03
N GLU A 365 -6.16 -19.52 -2.29
CA GLU A 365 -4.76 -19.93 -2.61
C GLU A 365 -4.26 -19.38 -3.95
N TYR A 366 -5.15 -19.18 -4.93
CA TYR A 366 -4.80 -18.55 -6.21
C TYR A 366 -4.58 -17.04 -6.03
N LEU A 367 -5.44 -16.39 -5.24
CA LEU A 367 -5.34 -14.97 -4.91
C LEU A 367 -4.02 -14.65 -4.20
N ASP A 368 -3.56 -15.49 -3.28
CA ASP A 368 -2.30 -15.25 -2.56
C ASP A 368 -1.07 -15.23 -3.48
N ARG A 369 -1.02 -16.16 -4.45
CA ARG A 369 0.05 -16.23 -5.43
C ARG A 369 0.02 -15.04 -6.40
N PHE A 370 -1.17 -14.66 -6.88
CA PHE A 370 -1.31 -13.47 -7.73
C PHE A 370 -0.96 -12.21 -6.96
N THR A 371 -1.48 -12.05 -5.75
CA THR A 371 -1.16 -10.92 -4.86
C THR A 371 0.34 -10.77 -4.66
N GLN A 372 1.05 -11.87 -4.39
CA GLN A 372 2.51 -11.83 -4.23
C GLN A 372 3.24 -11.35 -5.50
N ARG A 373 2.91 -11.95 -6.64
CA ARG A 373 3.52 -11.58 -7.93
C ARG A 373 3.20 -10.13 -8.29
N ASP A 374 1.97 -9.71 -8.09
CA ASP A 374 1.47 -8.41 -8.53
C ASP A 374 1.98 -7.29 -7.61
N MET A 375 2.03 -7.53 -6.29
CA MET A 375 2.74 -6.65 -5.34
C MET A 375 4.22 -6.53 -5.71
N SER A 376 4.87 -7.62 -6.12
CA SER A 376 6.25 -7.56 -6.60
C SER A 376 6.40 -6.61 -7.79
N ARG A 377 5.48 -6.66 -8.77
CA ARG A 377 5.50 -5.75 -9.94
C ARG A 377 5.30 -4.29 -9.57
N ILE A 378 4.36 -3.99 -8.67
CA ILE A 378 4.16 -2.63 -8.16
C ILE A 378 5.45 -2.11 -7.53
N PHE A 379 6.08 -2.89 -6.65
CA PHE A 379 7.30 -2.46 -5.95
C PHE A 379 8.51 -2.40 -6.88
N GLU A 380 8.62 -3.24 -7.92
CA GLU A 380 9.62 -3.07 -8.98
C GLU A 380 9.46 -1.70 -9.67
N VAL A 381 8.23 -1.30 -10.02
CA VAL A 381 7.97 0.01 -10.64
C VAL A 381 8.30 1.16 -9.69
N LEU A 382 7.99 1.03 -8.40
CA LEU A 382 8.32 2.04 -7.39
C LEU A 382 9.84 2.14 -7.14
N VAL A 383 10.58 1.03 -7.22
CA VAL A 383 12.05 1.03 -7.18
C VAL A 383 12.62 1.74 -8.40
N ASP A 384 12.18 1.37 -9.60
CA ASP A 384 12.65 1.99 -10.84
C ASP A 384 12.30 3.49 -10.90
N ALA A 385 11.17 3.90 -10.30
CA ALA A 385 10.77 5.30 -10.15
C ALA A 385 11.57 6.06 -9.08
N GLY A 386 12.43 5.38 -8.32
CA GLY A 386 13.23 5.96 -7.25
C GLY A 386 12.43 6.32 -6.00
N VAL A 387 11.21 5.81 -5.82
CA VAL A 387 10.31 6.11 -4.70
C VAL A 387 10.65 5.27 -3.48
N VAL A 388 11.04 4.00 -3.69
CA VAL A 388 11.45 3.08 -2.64
C VAL A 388 12.80 2.44 -2.96
N ARG A 389 13.50 2.01 -1.91
CA ARG A 389 14.62 1.07 -2.00
C ARG A 389 14.14 -0.28 -1.51
N TRP A 390 14.43 -1.35 -2.26
CA TRP A 390 14.12 -2.73 -1.88
C TRP A 390 15.41 -3.54 -1.79
N ALA A 391 15.87 -3.79 -0.56
CA ALA A 391 17.11 -4.50 -0.27
C ALA A 391 16.87 -5.97 0.05
N ASP A 392 17.88 -6.80 -0.19
CA ASP A 392 17.91 -8.24 0.15
C ASP A 392 16.73 -9.06 -0.41
N ARG A 393 16.15 -8.61 -1.52
CA ARG A 393 15.08 -9.31 -2.23
C ARG A 393 15.59 -10.59 -2.90
N VAL A 394 14.73 -11.60 -2.94
CA VAL A 394 15.00 -12.94 -3.48
C VAL A 394 14.21 -13.14 -4.76
N GLU A 395 14.90 -13.59 -5.82
CA GLU A 395 14.25 -13.90 -7.09
C GLU A 395 13.48 -15.22 -6.99
N VAL A 396 12.23 -15.19 -7.45
CA VAL A 396 11.37 -16.36 -7.63
C VAL A 396 11.18 -16.58 -9.11
N SER A 397 11.72 -17.68 -9.61
CA SER A 397 11.58 -18.07 -11.02
C SER A 397 10.18 -18.60 -11.30
N GLU A 398 9.55 -18.11 -12.37
CA GLU A 398 8.30 -18.69 -12.88
C GLU A 398 8.60 -19.74 -13.97
N ARG A 399 7.76 -20.79 -14.02
CA ARG A 399 7.84 -21.79 -15.10
C ARG A 399 7.55 -21.18 -16.47
N PHE A 400 6.70 -20.15 -16.50
CA PHE A 400 6.33 -19.38 -17.68
C PHE A 400 6.27 -17.90 -17.28
N GLY A 401 6.81 -17.01 -18.11
CA GLY A 401 6.86 -15.58 -17.82
C GLY A 401 8.17 -15.14 -17.14
N ARG A 402 8.24 -13.86 -16.80
CA ARG A 402 9.40 -13.25 -16.15
C ARG A 402 9.40 -13.61 -14.66
N SER A 403 10.55 -13.91 -14.09
CA SER A 403 10.72 -14.00 -12.63
C SER A 403 10.16 -12.76 -11.92
N TYR A 404 9.82 -12.92 -10.65
CA TYR A 404 9.47 -11.81 -9.76
C TYR A 404 10.27 -11.90 -8.47
N TRP A 405 10.16 -10.90 -7.59
CA TRP A 405 10.92 -10.81 -6.35
C TRP A 405 10.03 -10.99 -5.10
N THR A 406 10.60 -11.54 -4.04
CA THR A 406 9.96 -11.65 -2.71
C THR A 406 10.98 -11.47 -1.60
N GLY A 407 10.54 -11.37 -0.34
CA GLY A 407 11.43 -11.16 0.80
C GLY A 407 12.16 -9.82 0.79
N GLY A 408 13.16 -9.67 1.66
CA GLY A 408 13.91 -8.42 1.82
C GLY A 408 13.14 -7.34 2.58
N THR A 409 13.73 -6.14 2.62
CA THR A 409 13.15 -4.97 3.28
C THR A 409 12.95 -3.82 2.30
N VAL A 410 11.87 -3.06 2.51
CA VAL A 410 11.51 -1.89 1.73
C VAL A 410 11.58 -0.65 2.61
N THR A 411 12.18 0.41 2.08
CA THR A 411 12.29 1.73 2.71
C THR A 411 11.89 2.80 1.70
N LEU A 412 11.21 3.88 2.13
CA LEU A 412 11.03 5.05 1.27
C LEU A 412 12.38 5.75 1.03
N THR A 413 12.63 6.19 -0.21
CA THR A 413 13.75 7.09 -0.49
C THR A 413 13.40 8.52 -0.07
N ALA A 414 14.38 9.44 -0.09
CA ALA A 414 14.10 10.87 0.04
C ALA A 414 13.06 11.36 -0.99
N LEU A 415 13.13 10.91 -2.24
CA LEU A 415 12.11 11.23 -3.24
C LEU A 415 10.73 10.70 -2.84
N GLY A 416 10.63 9.43 -2.42
CA GLY A 416 9.35 8.86 -1.98
C GLY A 416 8.75 9.59 -0.79
N ARG A 417 9.57 9.97 0.19
CA ARG A 417 9.15 10.77 1.33
C ARG A 417 8.70 12.16 0.91
N ASP A 418 9.30 12.78 -0.10
CA ASP A 418 8.92 14.11 -0.62
C ASP A 418 7.56 14.10 -1.35
N VAL A 419 7.33 13.11 -2.22
CA VAL A 419 6.14 13.08 -3.10
C VAL A 419 4.89 12.47 -2.47
N LEU A 420 5.04 11.47 -1.58
CA LEU A 420 3.91 10.72 -1.00
C LEU A 420 2.94 11.57 -0.17
N PRO A 421 3.40 12.53 0.67
CA PRO A 421 2.52 13.37 1.48
C PRO A 421 1.38 14.06 0.71
N ASP A 422 1.57 14.41 -0.56
CA ASP A 422 0.58 15.10 -1.38
C ASP A 422 -0.61 14.22 -1.78
N TYR A 423 -0.55 12.91 -1.48
CA TYR A 423 -1.60 11.92 -1.78
C TYR A 423 -2.32 11.39 -0.55
N LEU A 424 -1.78 11.65 0.65
CA LEU A 424 -2.31 11.12 1.91
C LEU A 424 -3.74 11.59 2.22
N ASP A 425 -4.05 12.87 1.99
CA ASP A 425 -5.38 13.43 2.24
C ASP A 425 -6.46 12.71 1.41
N ARG A 426 -6.17 12.41 0.14
CA ARG A 426 -7.09 11.66 -0.75
C ARG A 426 -7.27 10.22 -0.30
N ALA A 427 -6.21 9.62 0.25
CA ALA A 427 -6.24 8.27 0.82
C ALA A 427 -6.84 8.22 2.25
N GLY A 428 -7.35 9.34 2.78
CA GLY A 428 -8.02 9.39 4.07
C GLY A 428 -7.07 9.49 5.27
N TYR A 429 -5.83 9.94 5.07
CA TYR A 429 -4.86 10.16 6.14
C TYR A 429 -4.68 11.65 6.46
N VAL A 430 -4.43 11.97 7.73
CA VAL A 430 -3.99 13.30 8.17
C VAL A 430 -2.52 13.24 8.58
N LEU A 431 -1.67 14.01 7.89
CA LEU A 431 -0.24 14.08 8.17
C LEU A 431 0.12 15.36 8.93
N ARG A 432 0.71 15.22 10.12
CA ARG A 432 1.31 16.34 10.85
C ARG A 432 2.70 16.60 10.26
N ARG A 433 2.93 17.76 9.63
CA ARG A 433 4.23 18.08 8.99
C ARG A 433 5.06 19.06 9.84
N ALA A 434 6.37 18.83 9.89
CA ALA A 434 7.38 19.63 10.58
C ALA A 434 7.91 20.81 9.75
N ASP A 435 7.62 20.89 8.45
CA ASP A 435 7.83 22.11 7.64
C ASP A 435 7.12 23.32 8.25
N ARG A 436 6.01 23.07 8.94
CA ARG A 436 5.31 24.07 9.75
C ARG A 436 6.10 24.52 10.96
N ILE A 437 7.16 23.82 11.38
CA ILE A 437 8.03 24.13 12.52
C ILE A 437 9.28 24.89 12.08
N ALA A 438 9.80 24.67 10.86
CA ALA A 438 11.06 25.27 10.39
C ALA A 438 11.18 26.78 10.71
N ASP A 439 10.08 27.52 10.54
CA ASP A 439 10.00 28.97 10.79
C ASP A 439 9.33 29.37 12.13
N ARG A 440 9.03 28.42 13.03
CA ARG A 440 8.31 28.67 14.29
C ARG A 440 9.22 28.98 15.47
N ASP A 441 8.60 29.38 16.59
CA ASP A 441 9.28 29.63 17.85
C ASP A 441 9.74 28.34 18.56
N GLY A 442 10.46 28.50 19.68
CA GLY A 442 10.99 27.38 20.46
C GLY A 442 9.89 26.52 21.10
N GLY A 443 8.71 27.08 21.39
CA GLY A 443 7.59 26.33 21.94
C GLY A 443 7.07 25.30 20.95
N ALA A 444 6.91 25.68 19.68
CA ALA A 444 6.51 24.76 18.63
C ALA A 444 7.53 23.62 18.39
N LEU A 445 8.83 23.87 18.58
CA LEU A 445 9.84 22.80 18.55
C LEU A 445 9.68 21.83 19.72
N ILE A 446 9.47 22.33 20.93
CA ILE A 446 9.26 21.51 22.14
C ILE A 446 8.04 20.60 21.96
N ASP A 447 6.91 21.17 21.53
CA ASP A 447 5.68 20.42 21.29
C ASP A 447 5.87 19.32 20.23
N ALA A 448 6.65 19.62 19.19
CA ALA A 448 6.97 18.65 18.16
C ALA A 448 7.88 17.52 18.65
N MET A 449 8.86 17.82 19.49
CA MET A 449 9.72 16.81 20.10
C MET A 449 8.96 15.89 21.06
N LEU A 450 7.96 16.42 21.77
CA LEU A 450 7.05 15.62 22.61
C LEU A 450 6.19 14.65 21.79
N ALA A 451 5.75 15.08 20.61
CA ALA A 451 4.92 14.25 19.72
C ALA A 451 5.73 13.28 18.84
N ALA A 452 7.06 13.40 18.82
CA ALA A 452 7.94 12.64 17.94
C ALA A 452 8.63 11.49 18.69
N ALA A 453 8.96 10.42 17.95
CA ALA A 453 9.81 9.37 18.48
C ALA A 453 11.23 9.91 18.74
N GLU A 454 11.94 9.35 19.72
CA GLU A 454 13.28 9.79 20.12
C GLU A 454 14.26 9.85 18.93
N ALA A 455 14.19 8.87 18.03
CA ALA A 455 15.01 8.81 16.81
C ALA A 455 14.81 10.02 15.86
N GLN A 456 13.65 10.67 15.89
CA GLN A 456 13.33 11.79 15.00
C GLN A 456 13.71 13.16 15.61
N GLN A 457 13.95 13.22 16.92
CA GLN A 457 14.15 14.48 17.65
C GLN A 457 15.41 15.23 17.17
N GLU A 458 16.47 14.52 16.82
CA GLU A 458 17.70 15.12 16.29
C GLU A 458 17.44 15.82 14.95
N GLY A 459 16.67 15.20 14.05
CA GLY A 459 16.26 15.80 12.78
C GLY A 459 15.34 17.01 12.95
N LEU A 460 14.43 16.98 13.93
CA LEU A 460 13.60 18.15 14.26
C LEU A 460 14.45 19.35 14.69
N VAL A 461 15.40 19.11 15.60
CA VAL A 461 16.31 20.17 16.03
C VAL A 461 17.19 20.60 14.87
N ALA A 462 17.76 19.71 14.06
CA ALA A 462 18.63 20.11 12.95
C ALA A 462 17.92 21.02 11.93
N ASN A 463 16.66 20.74 11.61
CA ASN A 463 15.89 21.47 10.60
C ASN A 463 15.19 22.73 11.13
N TRP A 464 14.95 22.83 12.44
CA TRP A 464 14.28 23.98 13.03
C TRP A 464 15.14 25.25 13.02
N GLN A 465 14.66 26.33 12.38
CA GLN A 465 15.38 27.60 12.25
C GLN A 465 16.80 27.40 11.70
N ALA A 466 16.99 26.47 10.77
CA ALA A 466 18.30 26.04 10.27
C ALA A 466 19.13 27.18 9.66
N ASP A 467 18.47 28.22 9.13
CA ASP A 467 19.13 29.41 8.57
C ASP A 467 19.66 30.38 9.63
N ARG A 468 19.38 30.16 10.92
CA ARG A 468 19.82 31.02 12.03
C ARG A 468 21.08 30.52 12.71
N PRO A 469 21.92 31.42 13.26
CA PRO A 469 23.01 31.05 14.15
C PRO A 469 22.51 30.27 15.38
N ALA A 470 23.28 29.28 15.83
CA ALA A 470 22.92 28.44 16.98
C ALA A 470 22.56 29.25 18.24
N VAL A 471 23.25 30.36 18.51
CA VAL A 471 22.97 31.22 19.67
C VAL A 471 21.57 31.83 19.64
N GLU A 472 21.05 32.23 18.47
CA GLU A 472 19.69 32.77 18.35
C GLU A 472 18.65 31.67 18.59
N ARG A 473 18.92 30.46 18.08
CA ARG A 473 18.05 29.28 18.23
C ARG A 473 17.97 28.84 19.70
N VAL A 474 19.11 28.79 20.39
CA VAL A 474 19.17 28.49 21.82
C VAL A 474 18.45 29.57 22.62
N GLN A 475 18.60 30.86 22.27
CA GLN A 475 17.88 31.94 22.95
C GLN A 475 16.36 31.78 22.81
N MET A 476 15.86 31.45 21.61
CA MET A 476 14.43 31.18 21.40
C MET A 476 13.95 29.98 22.22
N LEU A 477 14.77 28.94 22.39
CA LEU A 477 14.46 27.80 23.24
C LEU A 477 14.43 28.18 24.73
N THR A 478 15.41 28.94 25.23
CA THR A 478 15.40 29.35 26.65
C THR A 478 14.23 30.28 26.97
N GLU A 479 13.83 31.15 26.03
CA GLU A 479 12.60 31.96 26.16
C GLU A 479 11.34 31.09 26.24
N ALA A 480 11.23 30.05 25.39
CA ALA A 480 10.12 29.10 25.43
C ALA A 480 10.09 28.29 26.73
N ILE A 481 11.25 27.81 27.20
CA ILE A 481 11.40 27.09 28.46
C ILE A 481 10.96 27.97 29.64
N ALA A 482 11.37 29.23 29.67
CA ALA A 482 10.98 30.15 30.74
C ALA A 482 9.46 30.44 30.77
N ALA A 483 8.80 30.38 29.61
CA ALA A 483 7.36 30.62 29.46
C ALA A 483 6.48 29.36 29.62
N SER A 484 7.09 28.18 29.71
CA SER A 484 6.39 26.90 29.74
C SER A 484 5.56 26.70 31.01
N SER A 485 4.42 26.02 30.86
CA SER A 485 3.43 25.86 31.94
C SER A 485 3.34 24.45 32.51
N THR A 486 3.85 23.43 31.81
CA THR A 486 3.78 22.01 32.21
C THR A 486 5.17 21.44 32.49
N ALA A 487 5.26 20.42 33.34
CA ALA A 487 6.52 19.72 33.61
C ALA A 487 7.13 19.12 32.34
N GLU A 488 6.28 18.50 31.52
CA GLU A 488 6.64 17.81 30.29
C GLU A 488 7.30 18.77 29.27
N THR A 489 6.70 19.93 29.02
CA THR A 489 7.26 20.96 28.13
C THR A 489 8.56 21.56 28.68
N ARG A 490 8.64 21.80 29.99
CA ARG A 490 9.89 22.24 30.65
C ARG A 490 11.02 21.26 30.43
N MET A 491 10.78 20.00 30.77
CA MET A 491 11.79 18.94 30.69
C MET A 491 12.24 18.72 29.25
N MET A 492 11.31 18.63 28.30
CA MET A 492 11.65 18.45 26.89
C MET A 492 12.44 19.63 26.33
N GLY A 493 12.15 20.86 26.78
CA GLY A 493 12.97 22.01 26.41
C GLY A 493 14.42 21.90 26.86
N PHE A 494 14.70 21.42 28.08
CA PHE A 494 16.09 21.15 28.50
C PHE A 494 16.74 20.00 27.73
N VAL A 495 15.99 18.95 27.35
CA VAL A 495 16.47 17.89 26.45
C VAL A 495 16.84 18.46 25.07
N ALA A 496 16.05 19.41 24.55
CA ALA A 496 16.35 20.09 23.29
C ALA A 496 17.65 20.90 23.36
N LEU A 497 17.96 21.51 24.51
CA LEU A 497 19.21 22.24 24.73
C LEU A 497 20.45 21.35 24.66
N ASP A 498 20.34 20.07 25.05
CA ASP A 498 21.43 19.08 24.96
C ASP A 498 21.83 18.74 23.52
N ARG A 499 21.00 19.12 22.54
CA ARG A 499 21.27 18.93 21.11
C ARG A 499 22.13 20.05 20.50
N PHE A 500 22.48 21.06 21.29
CA PHE A 500 23.34 22.18 20.89
C PHE A 500 24.71 22.10 21.57
N ASP A 501 25.70 22.77 20.98
CA ASP A 501 27.03 22.91 21.59
C ASP A 501 26.89 23.60 22.96
N ILE A 502 27.39 22.93 24.00
CA ILE A 502 27.35 23.38 25.38
C ILE A 502 27.99 24.76 25.58
N GLU A 503 28.98 25.15 24.78
CA GLU A 503 29.61 26.47 24.90
C GLU A 503 28.68 27.61 24.42
N VAL A 504 27.70 27.28 23.57
CA VAL A 504 26.62 28.19 23.16
C VAL A 504 25.48 28.17 24.19
N THR A 505 25.18 26.98 24.71
CA THR A 505 24.04 26.74 25.59
C THR A 505 24.27 27.23 27.02
N GLU A 506 25.43 26.96 27.61
CA GLU A 506 25.73 27.26 29.02
C GLU A 506 25.46 28.73 29.41
N PRO A 507 25.93 29.75 28.66
CA PRO A 507 25.70 31.14 29.04
C PRO A 507 24.21 31.53 29.07
N LEU A 508 23.40 30.94 28.21
CA LEU A 508 21.96 31.19 28.12
C LEU A 508 21.20 30.43 29.20
N VAL A 509 21.61 29.20 29.54
CA VAL A 509 21.04 28.46 30.68
C VAL A 509 21.35 29.16 32.00
N ARG A 510 22.53 29.76 32.16
CA ARG A 510 22.84 30.55 33.37
C ARG A 510 21.89 31.74 33.56
N GLN A 511 21.37 32.33 32.48
CA GLN A 511 20.39 33.41 32.58
C GLN A 511 19.03 32.91 33.10
N LEU A 512 18.70 31.64 32.89
CA LEU A 512 17.48 31.02 33.43
C LEU A 512 17.50 30.87 34.95
N LEU A 513 18.65 31.03 35.61
CA LEU A 513 18.73 31.05 37.09
C LEU A 513 17.97 32.24 37.70
N ASP A 514 17.67 33.28 36.92
CA ASP A 514 16.86 34.43 37.33
C ASP A 514 15.39 34.31 36.89
N SER A 515 14.95 33.11 36.51
CA SER A 515 13.61 32.85 35.96
C SER A 515 12.80 31.85 36.81
N PRO A 516 11.49 31.65 36.53
CA PRO A 516 10.68 30.65 37.22
C PRO A 516 11.20 29.20 37.10
N VAL A 517 12.08 28.92 36.14
CA VAL A 517 12.68 27.60 35.92
C VAL A 517 14.11 27.48 36.48
N ALA A 518 14.50 28.37 37.40
CA ALA A 518 15.85 28.41 37.95
C ALA A 518 16.35 27.08 38.53
N GLY A 519 15.47 26.31 39.19
CA GLY A 519 15.82 24.99 39.70
C GLY A 519 16.18 23.97 38.61
N HIS A 520 15.50 24.02 37.46
CA HIS A 520 15.80 23.16 36.31
C HIS A 520 17.11 23.57 35.65
N ALA A 521 17.33 24.87 35.50
CA ALA A 521 18.60 25.39 34.99
C ALA A 521 19.78 25.02 35.89
N ALA A 522 19.61 25.10 37.22
CA ALA A 522 20.60 24.65 38.18
C ALA A 522 20.89 23.15 38.06
N LEU A 523 19.84 22.32 37.96
CA LEU A 523 19.99 20.87 37.77
C LEU A 523 20.73 20.55 36.47
N TRP A 524 20.36 21.19 35.36
CA TRP A 524 21.00 21.02 34.06
C TRP A 524 22.49 21.38 34.10
N LEU A 525 22.85 22.53 34.72
CA LEU A 525 24.24 22.97 34.87
C LEU A 525 25.06 22.01 35.73
N ILE A 526 24.46 21.41 36.76
CA ILE A 526 25.11 20.40 37.60
C ILE A 526 25.32 19.10 36.81
N GLN A 527 24.30 18.62 36.08
CA GLN A 527 24.38 17.40 35.29
C GLN A 527 25.43 17.45 34.17
N HIS A 528 25.70 18.65 33.65
CA HIS A 528 26.70 18.89 32.62
C HIS A 528 28.06 19.34 33.16
N ASP A 529 28.31 19.17 34.47
CA ASP A 529 29.56 19.56 35.16
C ASP A 529 29.95 21.05 34.99
N ARG A 530 28.97 21.93 34.74
CA ARG A 530 29.16 23.38 34.61
C ARG A 530 28.93 24.13 35.92
N ALA A 531 28.42 23.47 36.95
CA ALA A 531 28.34 24.00 38.30
C ALA A 531 28.47 22.88 39.34
N ALA A 532 29.14 23.18 40.46
CA ALA A 532 29.20 22.25 41.58
C ALA A 532 27.83 22.17 42.30
N PRO A 533 27.37 20.97 42.73
CA PRO A 533 26.11 20.81 43.45
C PRO A 533 25.98 21.70 44.68
N GLU A 534 27.10 21.98 45.37
CA GLU A 534 27.11 22.80 46.57
C GLU A 534 26.82 24.28 46.29
N LEU A 535 27.06 24.74 45.06
CA LEU A 535 26.86 26.12 44.64
C LEU A 535 25.42 26.39 44.22
N LEU A 536 24.82 25.46 43.47
CA LEU A 536 23.49 25.64 42.89
C LEU A 536 22.40 24.74 43.47
N GLY A 537 22.74 23.81 44.37
CA GLY A 537 21.78 22.89 44.97
C GLY A 537 20.65 23.59 45.74
N GLY A 538 20.87 24.82 46.21
CA GLY A 538 19.83 25.64 46.85
C GLY A 538 18.70 26.10 45.90
N PHE A 539 18.90 26.01 44.58
CA PHE A 539 17.86 26.29 43.59
C PHE A 539 16.97 25.08 43.28
N ILE A 540 17.42 23.86 43.60
CA ILE A 540 16.65 22.64 43.34
C ILE A 540 15.56 22.55 44.41
N ASP A 541 14.34 22.93 44.04
CA ASP A 541 13.21 23.04 44.93
C ASP A 541 12.15 21.94 44.67
N MET A 542 11.01 22.08 45.32
CA MET A 542 9.90 21.12 45.15
C MET A 542 9.30 21.11 43.75
N ALA A 543 9.43 22.19 42.97
CA ALA A 543 8.92 22.22 41.60
C ALA A 543 9.74 21.25 40.73
N VAL A 544 11.07 21.32 40.82
CA VAL A 544 11.96 20.39 40.09
C VAL A 544 11.70 18.95 40.51
N LEU A 545 11.51 18.69 41.81
CA LEU A 545 11.25 17.33 42.28
C LEU A 545 9.94 16.77 41.72
N VAL A 546 8.86 17.56 41.73
CA VAL A 546 7.56 17.14 41.18
C VAL A 546 7.68 16.87 39.68
N ASP A 547 8.37 17.74 38.94
CA ASP A 547 8.56 17.58 37.50
C ASP A 547 9.35 16.30 37.17
N VAL A 548 10.50 16.08 37.83
CA VAL A 548 11.31 14.87 37.64
C VAL A 548 10.53 13.59 37.97
N LEU A 549 9.76 13.59 39.06
CA LEU A 549 8.89 12.46 39.40
C LEU A 549 7.79 12.26 38.34
N SER A 550 7.21 13.34 37.82
CA SER A 550 6.16 13.27 36.80
C SER A 550 6.63 12.60 35.51
N GLY A 551 7.88 12.83 35.10
CA GLY A 551 8.49 12.19 33.93
C GLY A 551 8.65 10.67 34.03
N THR A 552 8.42 10.07 35.21
CA THR A 552 8.54 8.62 35.44
C THR A 552 7.19 7.92 35.65
N LEU A 553 6.08 8.63 35.44
CA LEU A 553 4.73 8.11 35.70
C LEU A 553 4.36 6.88 34.86
N GLU A 554 4.90 6.77 33.65
CA GLU A 554 4.69 5.60 32.76
C GLU A 554 5.42 4.34 33.25
N SER A 555 6.41 4.51 34.14
CA SER A 555 7.23 3.44 34.72
C SER A 555 7.13 3.44 36.26
N PRO A 556 6.04 2.91 36.85
CA PRO A 556 5.80 2.99 38.30
C PRO A 556 6.92 2.42 39.18
N ASP A 557 7.63 1.40 38.70
CA ASP A 557 8.77 0.80 39.40
C ASP A 557 9.99 1.74 39.45
N GLU A 558 10.20 2.54 38.41
CA GLU A 558 11.25 3.56 38.37
C GLU A 558 10.90 4.74 39.26
N LEU A 559 9.66 5.24 39.16
CA LEU A 559 9.13 6.27 40.05
C LEU A 559 9.34 5.91 41.52
N CYS A 560 8.95 4.69 41.92
CA CYS A 560 9.08 4.25 43.30
C CYS A 560 10.54 4.10 43.74
N ARG A 561 11.41 3.55 42.89
CA ARG A 561 12.85 3.42 43.17
C ARG A 561 13.51 4.79 43.33
N PHE A 562 13.21 5.72 42.42
CA PHE A 562 13.73 7.08 42.48
C PHE A 562 13.27 7.77 43.76
N PHE A 563 11.96 7.76 44.05
CA PHE A 563 11.41 8.42 45.24
C PHE A 563 11.95 7.85 46.56
N THR A 564 12.11 6.52 46.64
CA THR A 564 12.65 5.87 47.86
C THR A 564 14.15 6.09 48.05
N GLY A 565 14.89 6.41 46.98
CA GLY A 565 16.29 6.80 47.03
C GLY A 565 16.53 8.23 47.54
N LEU A 566 15.49 9.06 47.62
CA LEU A 566 15.60 10.43 48.12
C LEU A 566 15.77 10.49 49.64
N THR A 567 16.39 11.56 50.11
CA THR A 567 16.58 11.81 51.55
C THR A 567 15.26 12.25 52.19
N GLU A 568 14.88 11.64 53.32
CA GLU A 568 13.66 11.94 54.10
C GLU A 568 12.32 11.88 53.30
N PRO A 569 11.97 10.73 52.68
CA PRO A 569 10.81 10.63 51.78
C PRO A 569 9.46 10.95 52.46
N PHE A 570 9.31 10.66 53.77
CA PHE A 570 8.12 11.06 54.52
C PHE A 570 7.94 12.58 54.63
N ARG A 571 9.05 13.30 54.79
CA ARG A 571 9.04 14.76 54.87
C ARG A 571 8.69 15.36 53.51
N LEU A 572 9.25 14.79 52.43
CA LEU A 572 8.94 15.22 51.08
C LEU A 572 7.44 15.12 50.79
N LEU A 573 6.75 14.05 51.20
CA LEU A 573 5.29 13.95 51.05
C LEU A 573 4.51 15.02 51.84
N GLU A 574 5.00 15.42 53.02
CA GLU A 574 4.38 16.47 53.86
C GLU A 574 4.58 17.88 53.32
N GLU A 575 5.59 18.08 52.47
CA GLU A 575 5.89 19.35 51.80
C GLU A 575 5.23 19.40 50.40
N MET A 576 5.30 18.29 49.64
CA MET A 576 4.85 18.17 48.25
C MET A 576 3.35 18.44 48.06
N TRP A 577 2.48 18.01 48.99
CA TRP A 577 1.03 18.19 48.82
C TRP A 577 0.56 19.65 48.78
N ARG A 578 1.38 20.61 49.23
CA ARG A 578 1.09 22.05 49.16
C ARG A 578 1.63 22.72 47.89
N HIS A 579 2.29 21.96 47.02
CA HIS A 579 2.83 22.51 45.78
C HIS A 579 1.69 22.63 44.75
N PRO A 580 1.53 23.78 44.05
CA PRO A 580 0.39 24.02 43.16
C PRO A 580 0.52 23.39 41.76
N ALA A 581 1.62 22.71 41.42
CA ALA A 581 1.81 22.18 40.07
C ALA A 581 0.72 21.14 39.71
N PRO A 582 0.17 21.18 38.47
CA PRO A 582 -0.85 20.23 38.01
C PRO A 582 -0.50 18.75 38.21
N GLU A 583 0.78 18.41 38.08
CA GLU A 583 1.33 17.07 38.14
C GLU A 583 1.41 16.51 39.58
N THR A 584 1.33 17.38 40.59
CA THR A 584 1.47 17.01 42.01
C THR A 584 0.49 15.91 42.42
N ALA A 585 -0.77 16.01 41.98
CA ALA A 585 -1.79 15.02 42.28
C ALA A 585 -1.45 13.66 41.66
N LEU A 586 -1.02 13.65 40.38
CA LEU A 586 -0.70 12.45 39.61
C LEU A 586 0.46 11.68 40.25
N VAL A 587 1.53 12.39 40.63
CA VAL A 587 2.69 11.82 41.31
C VAL A 587 2.30 11.20 42.65
N LEU A 588 1.55 11.92 43.49
CA LEU A 588 1.12 11.42 44.80
C LEU A 588 0.20 10.19 44.69
N ASP A 589 -0.68 10.15 43.69
CA ASP A 589 -1.55 9.00 43.42
C ASP A 589 -0.75 7.78 42.96
N ALA A 590 0.19 7.97 42.03
CA ALA A 590 1.04 6.89 41.53
C ALA A 590 1.91 6.30 42.65
N LEU A 591 2.59 7.16 43.43
CA LEU A 591 3.33 6.74 44.62
C LEU A 591 2.43 6.02 45.62
N GLY A 592 1.24 6.55 45.88
CA GLY A 592 0.27 5.97 46.80
C GLY A 592 -0.23 4.57 46.42
N ARG A 593 -0.23 4.27 45.10
CA ARG A 593 -0.68 3.00 44.53
C ARG A 593 0.45 1.97 44.39
N HIS A 594 1.67 2.40 44.06
CA HIS A 594 2.75 1.51 43.64
C HIS A 594 3.91 1.37 44.63
N LEU A 595 4.04 2.25 45.64
CA LEU A 595 5.14 2.15 46.60
C LEU A 595 5.12 0.81 47.37
N PRO A 596 6.26 0.10 47.46
CA PRO A 596 6.33 -1.19 48.16
C PRO A 596 6.24 -1.04 49.68
N ASP A 597 6.72 0.08 50.23
CA ASP A 597 6.54 0.41 51.66
C ASP A 597 5.11 0.87 51.91
N HIS A 598 4.35 0.05 52.64
CA HIS A 598 2.95 0.28 52.92
C HIS A 598 2.69 1.52 53.80
N ALA A 599 3.65 1.94 54.63
CA ALA A 599 3.54 3.17 55.42
C ALA A 599 3.75 4.41 54.55
N LEU A 600 4.73 4.37 53.65
CA LEU A 600 5.03 5.46 52.72
C LEU A 600 3.92 5.60 51.67
N ALA A 601 3.41 4.49 51.13
CA ALA A 601 2.26 4.46 50.23
C ALA A 601 1.00 5.07 50.89
N LYS A 602 0.77 4.77 52.18
CA LYS A 602 -0.33 5.36 52.94
C LYS A 602 -0.15 6.87 53.16
N ALA A 603 1.09 7.32 53.43
CA ALA A 603 1.40 8.73 53.54
C ALA A 603 1.16 9.47 52.22
N ALA A 604 1.56 8.90 51.08
CA ALA A 604 1.34 9.47 49.76
C ALA A 604 -0.16 9.60 49.41
N ARG A 605 -0.96 8.56 49.70
CA ARG A 605 -2.42 8.63 49.57
C ARG A 605 -3.04 9.74 50.42
N LYS A 606 -2.56 9.91 51.66
CA LYS A 606 -3.04 11.00 52.54
C LYS A 606 -2.63 12.36 52.00
N ALA A 607 -1.41 12.49 51.48
CA ALA A 607 -0.92 13.69 50.82
C ALA A 607 -1.76 14.04 49.58
N ALA A 608 -2.11 13.07 48.72
CA ALA A 608 -2.97 13.28 47.55
C ALA A 608 -4.36 13.84 47.94
N VAL A 609 -5.01 13.26 48.97
CA VAL A 609 -6.30 13.74 49.47
C VAL A 609 -6.20 15.16 50.02
N ARG A 610 -5.13 15.47 50.75
CA ARG A 610 -4.88 16.83 51.29
C ARG A 610 -4.64 17.83 50.19
N HIS A 611 -3.85 17.47 49.17
CA HIS A 611 -3.57 18.31 48.02
C HIS A 611 -4.85 18.71 47.28
N ARG A 612 -5.70 17.74 46.92
CA ARG A 612 -6.99 18.03 46.26
C ARG A 612 -7.92 18.88 47.12
N SER A 613 -7.96 18.61 48.43
CA SER A 613 -8.75 19.42 49.37
C SER A 613 -8.21 20.85 49.49
N TRP A 614 -6.90 21.04 49.37
CA TRP A 614 -6.27 22.34 49.42
C TRP A 614 -6.48 23.14 48.14
N LEU A 615 -6.30 22.54 46.97
CA LEU A 615 -6.63 23.18 45.69
C LEU A 615 -8.10 23.63 45.63
N ALA A 616 -9.04 22.78 46.08
CA ALA A 616 -10.46 23.11 46.11
C ALA A 616 -10.81 24.27 47.07
N ASN A 617 -9.99 24.54 48.09
CA ASN A 617 -10.19 25.63 49.04
C ASN A 617 -9.37 26.89 48.70
N CYS A 618 -8.45 26.81 47.73
CA CYS A 618 -7.63 27.91 47.25
C CYS A 618 -8.03 28.43 45.87
N GLY A 619 -9.08 27.85 45.26
CA GLY A 619 -9.70 28.26 44.01
C GLY A 619 -10.79 29.32 44.16
#